data_AF-A0A3P7E0A4-F1
#
_entry.id   AF-A0A3P7E0A4-F1
#
_cell.length_a   1.000
_cell.length_b   1.000
_cell.length_c   1.000
_cell.angle_alpha   90.00
_cell.angle_beta   90.00
_cell.angle_gamma   90.00
#
_symmetry.space_group_name_H-M   'P 1'
#
loop_
_entity.id
_entity.type
_entity.pdbx_description
1 polymer ?
#
loop_
_entity_poly.entity_id
_entity_poly.type
_entity_poly.pdbx_seq_one_letter_code
_entity_poly.pdbx_strand_id
1 'polypeptide(L)'
;MRHHKRMYELFVLLIFVVLPNGFVCQALKNNKLAFAKLFHTEQFLFVALSNCHLIVEEISSMNACSYVNTIRMSAISNQSNCSDLRLHLILRDNEVPKVLILGAKKVFGNLIAQQLQIPWPRQKRIFTNVSEKTYVNLESSYNHIGDNLLQKQVVATLVDNKERILYVLRNLTLAEDHFTLECIRFYMQFMPNGRLNFYELNAFRNIHSNNNIRILWTEDPYHRKFYYVEKQADNEFILYSFPYESIMQILLSGKQGTPVQTFEGVNLRYLSVSRDIAVIHTIEGKNAKQLITNLYGQSSLTITCNMRKSVSSNLSGAIVLFDDELCALQEANDNNCTKMNKSIIDKQYQVSSLHIPFRYTHKNLFNYWVNLQSWSMHSLFYGFIVLILLLLLILIQLLICLYWHRSMVEQSLTIDNCSLVYYYPTLSSDFTIQF
;
A
#
# COMPACT_ATOMS: atom_id res chain seq x y z
N MET A 1 23.35 -55.88 25.41
CA MET A 1 22.16 -55.68 24.54
C MET A 1 21.10 -54.69 25.10
N ARG A 2 21.04 -54.41 26.41
CA ARG A 2 20.02 -53.49 27.00
C ARG A 2 20.16 -52.00 26.62
N HIS A 3 21.35 -51.55 26.21
CA HIS A 3 21.60 -50.14 25.87
C HIS A 3 21.16 -49.73 24.45
N HIS A 4 21.13 -50.64 23.48
CA HIS A 4 20.69 -50.28 22.12
C HIS A 4 19.20 -49.95 22.03
N LYS A 5 18.36 -50.57 22.88
CA LYS A 5 16.91 -50.32 22.88
C LYS A 5 16.54 -48.91 23.37
N ARG A 6 17.29 -48.37 24.36
CA ARG A 6 17.07 -47.01 24.88
C ARG A 6 17.47 -45.90 23.90
N MET A 7 18.48 -46.11 23.04
CA MET A 7 18.86 -45.11 22.04
C MET A 7 17.80 -44.92 20.96
N TYR A 8 17.13 -45.99 20.52
CA TYR A 8 16.04 -45.88 19.54
C TYR A 8 14.81 -45.17 20.11
N GLU A 9 14.45 -45.40 21.37
CA GLU A 9 13.36 -44.66 22.05
C GLU A 9 13.68 -43.16 22.15
N LEU A 10 14.91 -42.79 22.48
CA LEU A 10 15.35 -41.40 22.55
C LEU A 10 15.39 -40.72 21.18
N PHE A 11 15.80 -41.41 20.11
CA PHE A 11 15.89 -40.83 18.78
C PHE A 11 14.51 -40.59 18.16
N VAL A 12 13.56 -41.50 18.38
CA VAL A 12 12.16 -41.31 17.94
C VAL A 12 11.49 -40.17 18.72
N LEU A 13 11.74 -40.05 20.03
CA LEU A 13 11.27 -38.90 20.82
C LEU A 13 11.85 -37.57 20.32
N LEU A 14 13.12 -37.52 19.91
CA LEU A 14 13.74 -36.31 19.39
C LEU A 14 13.15 -35.87 18.05
N ILE A 15 12.84 -36.81 17.16
CA ILE A 15 12.17 -36.50 15.88
C ILE A 15 10.75 -35.97 16.13
N PHE A 16 10.02 -36.54 17.10
CA PHE A 16 8.66 -36.11 17.43
C PHE A 16 8.57 -34.81 18.25
N VAL A 17 9.60 -34.42 18.99
CA VAL A 17 9.61 -33.12 19.71
C VAL A 17 9.99 -31.96 18.79
N VAL A 18 10.84 -32.21 17.78
CA VAL A 18 11.36 -31.15 16.90
C VAL A 18 10.40 -30.82 15.75
N LEU A 19 9.64 -31.79 15.23
CA LEU A 19 8.83 -31.57 14.03
C LEU A 19 7.47 -30.84 14.21
N PRO A 20 6.70 -30.99 15.31
CA PRO A 20 5.39 -30.31 15.41
C PRO A 20 5.48 -28.87 15.89
N ASN A 21 6.52 -28.49 16.64
CA ASN A 21 6.62 -27.14 17.20
C ASN A 21 7.21 -26.10 16.22
N GLY A 22 7.80 -26.53 15.10
CA GLY A 22 8.44 -25.63 14.14
C GLY A 22 7.52 -25.07 13.05
N PHE A 23 6.48 -25.80 12.63
CA PHE A 23 5.84 -25.51 11.34
C PHE A 23 4.41 -24.91 11.39
N VAL A 24 3.70 -24.94 12.52
CA VAL A 24 2.26 -24.64 12.51
C VAL A 24 1.90 -23.20 12.92
N CYS A 25 2.86 -22.33 13.26
CA CYS A 25 2.57 -20.90 13.52
C CYS A 25 3.41 -19.88 12.73
N GLN A 26 4.23 -20.31 11.76
CA GLN A 26 4.88 -19.38 10.81
C GLN A 26 3.95 -18.95 9.65
N ALA A 27 2.79 -19.60 9.49
CA ALA A 27 1.84 -19.29 8.42
C ALA A 27 0.99 -18.04 8.68
N LEU A 28 1.05 -17.43 9.88
CA LEU A 28 0.80 -16.01 10.06
C LEU A 28 1.98 -15.26 9.40
N LYS A 29 2.03 -15.33 8.06
CA LYS A 29 2.94 -14.56 7.21
C LYS A 29 2.88 -13.12 7.69
N ASN A 30 3.98 -12.66 8.27
CA ASN A 30 4.14 -11.30 8.73
C ASN A 30 3.93 -10.38 7.50
N ASN A 31 2.78 -9.73 7.37
CA ASN A 31 2.44 -9.02 6.12
C ASN A 31 3.43 -7.89 5.83
N LYS A 32 3.97 -7.27 6.89
CA LYS A 32 5.10 -6.34 6.82
C LYS A 32 6.30 -6.91 6.04
N LEU A 33 6.55 -8.21 6.14
CA LEU A 33 7.61 -8.89 5.37
C LEU A 33 7.29 -8.97 3.87
N ALA A 34 6.03 -9.15 3.49
CA ALA A 34 5.65 -9.16 2.07
C ALA A 34 5.89 -7.79 1.42
N PHE A 35 5.51 -6.71 2.11
CA PHE A 35 5.83 -5.35 1.71
C PHE A 35 7.33 -5.10 1.70
N ALA A 36 8.06 -5.53 2.74
CA ALA A 36 9.50 -5.34 2.80
C ALA A 36 10.24 -6.05 1.66
N LYS A 37 9.77 -7.24 1.26
CA LYS A 37 10.28 -7.95 0.08
C LYS A 37 9.96 -7.21 -1.22
N LEU A 38 8.74 -6.71 -1.36
CA LEU A 38 8.32 -5.95 -2.54
C LEU A 38 9.11 -4.65 -2.70
N PHE A 39 9.36 -3.96 -1.58
CA PHE A 39 10.02 -2.66 -1.53
C PHE A 39 11.53 -2.75 -1.39
N HIS A 40 12.06 -3.95 -1.17
CA HIS A 40 13.46 -4.22 -0.85
C HIS A 40 13.99 -3.49 0.41
N THR A 41 13.09 -3.04 1.28
CA THR A 41 13.39 -2.33 2.54
C THR A 41 12.29 -2.54 3.57
N GLU A 42 12.62 -2.62 4.85
CA GLU A 42 11.65 -2.59 5.96
C GLU A 42 11.30 -1.16 6.39
N GLN A 43 12.01 -0.15 5.85
CA GLN A 43 11.82 1.27 6.15
C GLN A 43 10.87 1.90 5.14
N PHE A 44 9.57 1.76 5.38
CA PHE A 44 8.55 2.38 4.56
C PHE A 44 7.38 2.92 5.38
N LEU A 45 6.72 3.95 4.86
CA LEU A 45 5.54 4.56 5.48
C LEU A 45 4.53 4.98 4.41
N PHE A 46 3.26 4.62 4.61
CA PHE A 46 2.20 5.02 3.69
C PHE A 46 1.64 6.38 4.08
N VAL A 47 1.51 7.26 3.10
CA VAL A 47 0.92 8.60 3.23
C VAL A 47 -0.18 8.73 2.19
N ALA A 48 -1.43 8.84 2.62
CA ALA A 48 -2.57 8.88 1.73
C ALA A 48 -3.49 10.06 2.03
N LEU A 49 -4.14 10.57 0.99
CA LEU A 49 -5.17 11.59 1.08
C LEU A 49 -6.50 10.96 0.70
N SER A 50 -7.41 10.90 1.66
CA SER A 50 -8.73 10.31 1.47
C SER A 50 -9.78 11.06 2.27
N ASN A 51 -10.89 11.39 1.62
CA ASN A 51 -12.02 12.09 2.26
C ASN A 51 -11.58 13.33 3.10
N CYS A 52 -10.76 14.21 2.51
CA CYS A 52 -10.16 15.39 3.15
C CYS A 52 -9.20 15.10 4.33
N HIS A 53 -8.78 13.86 4.55
CA HIS A 53 -7.84 13.52 5.61
C HIS A 53 -6.52 13.05 5.01
N LEU A 54 -5.44 13.66 5.48
CA LEU A 54 -4.10 13.12 5.32
C LEU A 54 -3.93 12.03 6.38
N ILE A 55 -3.73 10.80 5.92
CA ILE A 55 -3.61 9.60 6.74
C ILE A 55 -2.20 9.07 6.57
N VAL A 56 -1.52 8.85 7.68
CA VAL A 56 -0.18 8.26 7.71
C VAL A 56 -0.26 6.96 8.49
N GLU A 57 0.29 5.89 7.93
CA GLU A 57 0.13 4.54 8.46
C GLU A 57 1.40 3.70 8.33
N GLU A 58 1.74 3.01 9.42
CA GLU A 58 2.66 1.89 9.41
C GLU A 58 1.89 0.57 9.25
N ILE A 59 2.37 -0.31 8.35
CA ILE A 59 1.78 -1.64 8.18
C ILE A 59 2.12 -2.52 9.38
N SER A 60 1.08 -2.98 10.09
CA SER A 60 1.23 -3.95 11.17
C SER A 60 1.47 -5.37 10.63
N SER A 61 2.08 -6.22 11.45
CA SER A 61 2.33 -7.63 11.10
C SER A 61 1.06 -8.41 10.75
N MET A 62 -0.09 -7.99 11.29
CA MET A 62 -1.38 -8.64 11.15
C MET A 62 -2.19 -8.20 9.92
N ASN A 63 -1.92 -7.02 9.34
CA ASN A 63 -2.74 -6.49 8.24
C ASN A 63 -2.05 -6.61 6.89
N ALA A 64 -2.76 -7.15 5.90
CA ALA A 64 -2.25 -7.30 4.53
C ALA A 64 -2.34 -6.01 3.70
N CYS A 65 -3.09 -5.02 4.17
CA CYS A 65 -3.46 -3.84 3.39
C CYS A 65 -3.44 -2.60 4.27
N SER A 66 -3.04 -1.47 3.70
CA SER A 66 -3.19 -0.17 4.36
C SER A 66 -4.67 0.07 4.71
N TYR A 67 -4.92 0.53 5.94
CA TYR A 67 -6.21 0.88 6.53
C TYR A 67 -6.91 2.05 5.81
N VAL A 68 -6.21 2.80 4.95
CA VAL A 68 -6.79 3.80 4.01
C VAL A 68 -8.04 3.26 3.30
N ASN A 69 -8.09 1.94 3.13
CA ASN A 69 -9.14 1.21 2.49
C ASN A 69 -10.43 1.03 3.32
N THR A 70 -10.38 1.00 4.66
CA THR A 70 -11.53 0.58 5.49
C THR A 70 -12.23 1.70 6.24
N ILE A 71 -11.85 2.96 6.02
CA ILE A 71 -12.53 4.10 6.64
C ILE A 71 -13.92 4.27 6.03
N ARG A 72 -14.92 3.56 6.57
CA ARG A 72 -16.31 4.02 6.59
C ARG A 72 -16.35 5.20 7.55
N MET A 73 -16.41 6.43 7.05
CA MET A 73 -16.71 7.57 7.92
C MET A 73 -18.21 7.83 7.98
N SER A 74 -18.68 7.95 9.21
CA SER A 74 -19.97 8.48 9.62
C SER A 74 -20.17 9.91 9.08
N ALA A 75 -21.32 10.13 8.44
CA ALA A 75 -22.13 11.35 8.26
C ALA A 75 -21.56 12.78 8.42
N ILE A 76 -20.26 13.05 8.37
CA ILE A 76 -19.73 14.39 8.08
C ILE A 76 -19.83 14.55 6.56
N SER A 77 -21.07 14.61 6.10
CA SER A 77 -21.49 14.35 4.73
C SER A 77 -21.60 15.61 3.88
N ASN A 78 -21.02 16.76 4.24
CA ASN A 78 -21.31 18.01 3.54
C ASN A 78 -20.14 18.98 3.29
N GLN A 79 -18.88 18.61 3.59
CA GLN A 79 -17.75 19.45 3.18
C GLN A 79 -17.24 19.05 1.78
N SER A 80 -17.79 19.77 0.80
CA SER A 80 -17.23 20.11 -0.52
C SER A 80 -16.08 19.24 -1.06
N ASN A 81 -16.43 18.34 -1.97
CA ASN A 81 -15.64 17.85 -3.11
C ASN A 81 -14.13 17.59 -2.91
N CYS A 82 -13.74 16.92 -1.83
CA CYS A 82 -12.34 16.53 -1.61
C CYS A 82 -11.83 15.43 -2.54
N SER A 83 -12.68 14.84 -3.40
CA SER A 83 -12.26 13.87 -4.42
C SER A 83 -11.21 14.44 -5.37
N ASP A 84 -11.27 15.75 -5.61
CA ASP A 84 -10.45 16.43 -6.62
C ASP A 84 -9.14 16.97 -6.04
N LEU A 85 -8.88 16.75 -4.75
CA LEU A 85 -7.61 17.12 -4.14
C LEU A 85 -6.48 16.33 -4.79
N ARG A 86 -5.31 16.97 -4.92
CA ARG A 86 -4.10 16.33 -5.46
C ARG A 86 -3.04 16.32 -4.39
N LEU A 87 -2.39 15.18 -4.19
CA LEU A 87 -1.32 14.98 -3.21
C LEU A 87 0.00 14.85 -3.96
N HIS A 88 0.98 15.68 -3.60
CA HIS A 88 2.34 15.62 -4.10
C HIS A 88 3.34 15.51 -2.95
N LEU A 89 4.41 14.74 -3.14
CA LEU A 89 5.51 14.67 -2.19
C LEU A 89 6.57 15.71 -2.55
N ILE A 90 6.95 16.52 -1.57
CA ILE A 90 8.00 17.52 -1.69
C ILE A 90 9.24 17.02 -0.95
N LEU A 91 10.28 16.71 -1.74
CA LEU A 91 11.58 16.26 -1.27
C LEU A 91 12.60 17.37 -1.44
N ARG A 92 13.30 17.74 -0.37
CA ARG A 92 14.34 18.78 -0.36
C ARG A 92 15.58 18.23 0.32
N ASP A 93 16.75 18.59 -0.20
CA ASP A 93 18.03 18.13 0.35
C ASP A 93 18.15 18.54 1.82
N ASN A 94 18.46 17.57 2.68
CA ASN A 94 18.64 17.76 4.12
C ASN A 94 17.42 18.36 4.87
N GLU A 95 16.22 18.28 4.30
CA GLU A 95 15.00 18.71 4.99
C GLU A 95 14.02 17.53 5.16
N VAL A 96 13.19 17.64 6.18
CA VAL A 96 12.09 16.70 6.44
C VAL A 96 11.12 16.72 5.26
N PRO A 97 10.72 15.55 4.71
CA PRO A 97 9.75 15.48 3.62
C PRO A 97 8.42 16.12 4.02
N LYS A 98 7.79 16.80 3.07
CA LYS A 98 6.49 17.45 3.25
C LYS A 98 5.54 17.04 2.14
N VAL A 99 4.24 17.19 2.39
CA VAL A 99 3.24 17.01 1.34
C VAL A 99 2.69 18.36 0.89
N LEU A 100 2.49 18.47 -0.41
CA LEU A 100 1.76 19.56 -1.03
C LEU A 100 0.40 19.04 -1.45
N ILE A 101 -0.66 19.67 -0.93
CA ILE A 101 -2.03 19.38 -1.31
C ILE A 101 -2.55 20.52 -2.17
N LEU A 102 -3.06 20.19 -3.36
CA LEU A 102 -3.70 21.14 -4.27
C LEU A 102 -5.19 20.89 -4.32
N GLY A 103 -5.98 21.96 -4.36
CA GLY A 103 -7.43 21.87 -4.41
C GLY A 103 -8.08 23.24 -4.49
N ALA A 104 -9.36 23.33 -4.14
CA ALA A 104 -10.05 24.60 -3.97
C ALA A 104 -11.03 24.58 -2.80
N LYS A 105 -11.33 25.75 -2.26
CA LYS A 105 -12.36 25.93 -1.21
C LYS A 105 -13.76 25.55 -1.71
N LYS A 106 -13.99 25.66 -3.02
CA LYS A 106 -15.24 25.33 -3.73
C LYS A 106 -14.90 24.74 -5.10
N VAL A 107 -15.80 23.97 -5.71
CA VAL A 107 -15.59 23.30 -7.02
C VAL A 107 -15.17 24.28 -8.13
N PHE A 108 -15.80 25.46 -8.16
CA PHE A 108 -15.47 26.54 -9.10
C PHE A 108 -14.52 27.59 -8.51
N GLY A 109 -13.85 27.27 -7.41
CA GLY A 109 -12.89 28.15 -6.77
C GLY A 109 -11.53 28.12 -7.46
N ASN A 110 -10.72 29.14 -7.16
CA ASN A 110 -9.32 29.18 -7.58
C ASN A 110 -8.53 28.04 -6.94
N LEU A 111 -7.61 27.48 -7.72
CA LEU A 111 -6.65 26.49 -7.27
C LEU A 111 -5.78 27.11 -6.18
N ILE A 112 -5.69 26.41 -5.06
CA ILE A 112 -4.90 26.77 -3.89
C ILE A 112 -4.04 25.60 -3.47
N ALA A 113 -2.91 25.93 -2.88
CA ALA A 113 -1.96 24.99 -2.33
C ALA A 113 -1.96 25.05 -0.81
N GLN A 114 -1.83 23.90 -0.16
CA GLN A 114 -1.52 23.80 1.25
C GLN A 114 -0.34 22.85 1.42
N GLN A 115 0.74 23.34 2.02
CA GLN A 115 1.85 22.50 2.42
C GLN A 115 1.63 22.02 3.85
N LEU A 116 1.73 20.72 4.08
CA LEU A 116 1.61 20.12 5.41
C LEU A 116 2.86 19.33 5.76
N GLN A 117 3.20 19.33 7.04
CA GLN A 117 4.13 18.35 7.59
C GLN A 117 3.45 16.98 7.60
N ILE A 118 4.23 15.93 7.34
CA ILE A 118 3.73 14.56 7.41
C ILE A 118 3.65 14.18 8.89
N PRO A 119 2.47 13.88 9.44
CA PRO A 119 2.37 13.53 10.86
C PRO A 119 3.02 12.17 11.13
N TRP A 120 3.72 12.04 12.26
CA TRP A 120 4.26 10.74 12.68
C TRP A 120 3.16 9.87 13.28
N PRO A 121 3.02 8.59 12.85
CA PRO A 121 2.04 7.69 13.43
C PRO A 121 2.43 7.39 14.89
N ARG A 122 1.63 7.87 15.85
CA ARG A 122 1.87 7.62 17.28
C ARG A 122 1.22 6.30 17.68
N GLN A 123 1.97 5.43 18.36
CA GLN A 123 1.41 4.19 18.90
C GLN A 123 0.50 4.51 20.08
N LYS A 124 -0.81 4.53 19.84
CA LYS A 124 -1.79 4.51 20.93
C LYS A 124 -1.70 3.13 21.58
N ARG A 125 -1.40 3.07 22.89
CA ARG A 125 -1.18 1.83 23.69
C ARG A 125 -2.25 0.72 23.52
N ILE A 126 -3.39 1.03 22.92
CA ILE A 126 -4.58 0.17 22.83
C ILE A 126 -4.73 -0.48 21.44
N PHE A 127 -4.11 0.05 20.38
CA PHE A 127 -4.34 -0.43 19.01
C PHE A 127 -3.13 -1.17 18.44
N THR A 128 -3.38 -2.28 17.74
CA THR A 128 -2.37 -3.06 16.99
C THR A 128 -1.84 -2.33 15.77
N ASN A 129 -2.51 -1.26 15.32
CA ASN A 129 -2.16 -0.49 14.13
C ASN A 129 -1.75 0.93 14.53
N VAL A 130 -0.66 1.43 13.94
CA VAL A 130 -0.15 2.78 14.18
C VAL A 130 -0.55 3.65 12.98
N SER A 131 -1.57 4.48 13.17
CA SER A 131 -1.98 5.45 12.16
C SER A 131 -2.30 6.80 12.80
N GLU A 132 -1.99 7.87 12.07
CA GLU A 132 -2.32 9.24 12.45
C GLU A 132 -3.12 9.90 11.32
N LYS A 133 -4.08 10.75 11.68
CA LYS A 133 -4.98 11.40 10.72
C LYS A 133 -4.98 12.90 10.98
N THR A 134 -4.76 13.68 9.92
CA THR A 134 -4.83 15.13 9.95
C THR A 134 -5.91 15.60 8.99
N TYR A 135 -6.86 16.38 9.47
CA TYR A 135 -7.87 17.01 8.63
C TYR A 135 -7.24 18.10 7.77
N VAL A 136 -7.53 18.08 6.47
CA VAL A 136 -7.01 19.02 5.48
C VAL A 136 -8.03 20.13 5.30
N ASN A 137 -7.80 21.27 5.96
CA ASN A 137 -8.62 22.46 5.78
C ASN A 137 -7.99 23.43 4.77
N LEU A 138 -8.55 23.46 3.55
CA LEU A 138 -8.15 24.40 2.52
C LEU A 138 -8.71 25.82 2.74
N GLU A 139 -9.73 26.01 3.58
CA GLU A 139 -10.31 27.33 3.86
C GLU A 139 -9.29 28.27 4.49
N SER A 140 -8.38 27.74 5.31
CA SER A 140 -7.28 28.48 5.95
C SER A 140 -6.10 28.77 5.02
N SER A 141 -6.07 28.21 3.81
CA SER A 141 -4.97 28.48 2.87
C SER A 141 -5.16 29.80 2.11
N TYR A 142 -4.04 30.51 1.93
CA TYR A 142 -3.90 31.75 1.16
C TYR A 142 -2.87 31.62 0.03
N ASN A 143 -2.35 30.43 -0.24
CA ASN A 143 -1.37 30.22 -1.31
C ASN A 143 -2.11 29.91 -2.62
N HIS A 144 -2.57 30.96 -3.30
CA HIS A 144 -3.20 30.86 -4.62
C HIS A 144 -2.18 30.44 -5.67
N ILE A 145 -2.60 29.58 -6.60
CA ILE A 145 -1.79 29.18 -7.76
C ILE A 145 -2.31 29.92 -8.98
N GLY A 146 -1.59 30.97 -9.38
CA GLY A 146 -2.00 31.86 -10.47
C GLY A 146 -3.26 32.67 -10.14
N ASP A 147 -3.57 33.63 -11.01
CA ASP A 147 -4.64 34.61 -10.73
C ASP A 147 -6.04 34.08 -11.09
N ASN A 148 -6.16 33.16 -12.05
CA ASN A 148 -7.44 32.68 -12.61
C ASN A 148 -7.40 31.21 -13.02
N LEU A 149 -6.82 30.36 -12.18
CA LEU A 149 -6.80 28.92 -12.40
C LEU A 149 -7.91 28.25 -11.60
N LEU A 150 -9.00 27.84 -12.25
CA LEU A 150 -10.11 27.21 -11.56
C LEU A 150 -9.83 25.71 -11.34
N GLN A 151 -10.15 25.18 -10.15
CA GLN A 151 -9.98 23.75 -9.84
C GLN A 151 -10.67 22.85 -10.88
N LYS A 152 -11.90 23.20 -11.29
CA LYS A 152 -12.65 22.43 -12.29
C LYS A 152 -11.94 22.32 -13.64
N GLN A 153 -11.04 23.26 -13.98
CA GLN A 153 -10.27 23.18 -15.21
C GLN A 153 -9.08 22.23 -15.10
N VAL A 154 -8.62 21.89 -13.88
CA VAL A 154 -7.39 21.12 -13.67
C VAL A 154 -7.62 19.64 -13.99
N VAL A 155 -6.97 19.18 -15.05
CA VAL A 155 -6.95 17.78 -15.48
C VAL A 155 -5.94 16.98 -14.65
N ALA A 156 -4.74 17.54 -14.51
CA ALA A 156 -3.65 16.92 -13.76
C ALA A 156 -2.67 17.98 -13.23
N THR A 157 -1.97 17.61 -12.17
CA THR A 157 -0.87 18.37 -11.60
C THR A 157 0.33 17.44 -11.47
N LEU A 158 1.52 17.95 -11.75
CA LEU A 158 2.76 17.18 -11.68
C LEU A 158 3.84 18.06 -11.05
N VAL A 159 4.64 17.50 -10.14
CA VAL A 159 5.71 18.24 -9.47
C VAL A 159 7.06 17.70 -9.90
N ASP A 160 7.88 18.58 -10.47
CA ASP A 160 9.31 18.36 -10.63
C ASP A 160 10.03 18.82 -9.37
N ASN A 161 10.42 17.87 -8.53
CA ASN A 161 11.16 18.13 -7.30
C ASN A 161 12.58 18.65 -7.54
N LYS A 162 13.19 18.40 -8.70
CA LYS A 162 14.55 18.86 -9.00
C LYS A 162 14.54 20.35 -9.32
N GLU A 163 13.71 20.76 -10.27
CA GLU A 163 13.65 22.14 -10.76
C GLU A 163 12.64 23.01 -9.98
N ARG A 164 11.90 22.42 -9.02
CA ARG A 164 10.84 23.07 -8.24
C ARG A 164 9.74 23.64 -9.11
N ILE A 165 9.31 22.88 -10.11
CA ILE A 165 8.27 23.31 -11.05
C ILE A 165 7.01 22.50 -10.82
N LEU A 166 5.91 23.21 -10.58
CA LEU A 166 4.56 22.66 -10.66
C LEU A 166 4.04 22.82 -12.09
N TYR A 167 3.74 21.72 -12.74
CA TYR A 167 3.03 21.69 -14.01
C TYR A 167 1.54 21.51 -13.72
N VAL A 168 0.71 22.40 -14.25
CA VAL A 168 -0.74 22.29 -14.19
C VAL A 168 -1.28 22.11 -15.60
N LEU A 169 -1.82 20.93 -15.87
CA LEU A 169 -2.55 20.64 -17.09
C LEU A 169 -4.01 21.03 -16.87
N ARG A 170 -4.51 21.99 -17.67
CA ARG A 170 -5.89 22.45 -17.58
C ARG A 170 -6.65 22.32 -18.90
N ASN A 171 -7.92 21.96 -18.80
CA ASN A 171 -8.87 21.96 -19.90
C ASN A 171 -9.60 23.31 -19.95
N LEU A 172 -9.33 24.10 -20.99
CA LEU A 172 -9.93 25.42 -21.18
C LEU A 172 -11.42 25.36 -21.54
N THR A 173 -11.86 24.29 -22.20
CA THR A 173 -13.23 24.16 -22.72
C THR A 173 -14.25 23.72 -21.67
N LEU A 174 -13.77 23.15 -20.54
CA LEU A 174 -14.59 22.50 -19.51
C LEU A 174 -15.50 21.35 -20.03
N ALA A 175 -15.33 20.91 -21.28
CA ALA A 175 -16.05 19.77 -21.85
C ALA A 175 -15.26 18.47 -21.65
N GLU A 176 -15.96 17.37 -21.37
CA GLU A 176 -15.35 16.05 -21.17
C GLU A 176 -14.83 15.46 -22.49
N ASP A 177 -15.55 15.66 -23.61
CA ASP A 177 -15.26 14.98 -24.89
C ASP A 177 -14.43 15.81 -25.88
N HIS A 178 -14.35 17.13 -25.68
CA HIS A 178 -13.69 18.06 -26.59
C HIS A 178 -12.88 19.08 -25.82
N PHE A 179 -11.60 18.84 -25.62
CA PHE A 179 -10.78 19.73 -24.81
C PHE A 179 -9.54 20.28 -25.48
N THR A 180 -9.36 21.58 -25.27
CA THR A 180 -8.10 22.28 -25.48
C THR A 180 -7.30 22.20 -24.19
N LEU A 181 -6.26 21.37 -24.21
CA LEU A 181 -5.34 21.24 -23.09
C LEU A 181 -4.31 22.38 -23.12
N GLU A 182 -4.12 23.03 -21.98
CA GLU A 182 -3.04 24.00 -21.77
C GLU A 182 -2.17 23.50 -20.60
N CYS A 183 -0.86 23.67 -20.72
CA CYS A 183 0.07 23.42 -19.62
C CYS A 183 0.60 24.75 -19.08
N ILE A 184 0.36 25.01 -17.80
CA ILE A 184 0.92 26.18 -17.11
C ILE A 184 2.01 25.70 -16.16
N ARG A 185 3.16 26.38 -16.19
CA ARG A 185 4.30 26.09 -15.32
C ARG A 185 4.42 27.14 -14.24
N PHE A 186 4.55 26.70 -13.01
CA PHE A 186 4.80 27.56 -11.86
C PHE A 186 6.11 27.18 -11.19
N TYR A 187 6.99 28.15 -10.97
CA TYR A 187 8.11 27.98 -10.06
C TYR A 187 7.63 28.05 -8.61
N MET A 188 7.99 27.02 -7.84
CA MET A 188 7.62 26.87 -6.44
C MET A 188 8.73 27.45 -5.55
N GLN A 189 8.45 28.58 -4.92
CA GLN A 189 9.38 29.21 -3.97
C GLN A 189 8.96 28.94 -2.53
N PHE A 190 9.83 28.25 -1.78
CA PHE A 190 9.67 28.02 -0.35
C PHE A 190 10.17 29.21 0.43
N MET A 191 9.27 29.88 1.15
CA MET A 191 9.60 31.03 1.97
C MET A 191 10.11 30.57 3.36
N PRO A 192 11.02 31.31 4.00
CA PRO A 192 11.55 30.96 5.33
C PRO A 192 10.49 30.83 6.42
N ASN A 193 9.37 31.54 6.29
CA ASN A 193 8.22 31.46 7.20
C ASN A 193 7.31 30.24 6.96
N GLY A 194 7.71 29.32 6.08
CA GLY A 194 6.93 28.12 5.74
C GLY A 194 5.84 28.35 4.70
N ARG A 195 5.64 29.58 4.21
CA ARG A 195 4.72 29.87 3.10
C ARG A 195 5.29 29.37 1.77
N LEU A 196 4.39 29.13 0.81
CA LEU A 196 4.73 28.69 -0.54
C LEU A 196 4.20 29.71 -1.54
N ASN A 197 5.09 30.27 -2.35
CA ASN A 197 4.74 31.17 -3.44
C ASN A 197 4.87 30.44 -4.77
N PHE A 198 3.97 30.77 -5.71
CA PHE A 198 3.96 30.22 -7.06
C PHE A 198 4.12 31.36 -8.06
N TYR A 199 5.22 31.34 -8.81
CA TYR A 199 5.44 32.30 -9.89
C TYR A 199 5.14 31.62 -11.21
N GLU A 200 4.16 32.13 -11.94
CA GLU A 200 3.90 31.65 -13.29
C GLU A 200 5.13 31.93 -14.16
N LEU A 201 5.69 30.87 -14.73
CA LEU A 201 6.80 30.96 -15.66
C LEU A 201 6.25 31.21 -17.06
N ASN A 202 5.44 30.26 -17.55
CA ASN A 202 4.90 30.26 -18.90
C ASN A 202 3.63 29.39 -18.97
N ALA A 203 2.76 29.72 -19.91
CA ALA A 203 1.62 28.89 -20.32
C ALA A 203 1.79 28.43 -21.78
N PHE A 204 1.52 27.15 -22.05
CA PHE A 204 1.62 26.53 -23.37
C PHE A 204 0.26 26.02 -23.80
N ARG A 205 -0.34 26.67 -24.80
CA ARG A 205 -1.65 26.30 -25.38
C ARG A 205 -1.56 25.30 -26.54
N ASN A 206 -0.40 25.20 -27.16
CA ASN A 206 -0.17 24.32 -28.32
C ASN A 206 0.19 22.91 -27.86
N ILE A 207 -0.60 22.35 -26.92
CA ILE A 207 -0.40 20.99 -26.44
C ILE A 207 -0.92 20.03 -27.52
N HIS A 208 -0.11 19.03 -27.87
CA HIS A 208 -0.44 18.10 -28.92
C HIS A 208 -1.67 17.26 -28.54
N SER A 209 -2.56 16.99 -29.51
CA SER A 209 -3.83 16.29 -29.32
C SER A 209 -3.70 14.88 -28.75
N ASN A 210 -2.59 14.17 -29.03
CA ASN A 210 -2.27 12.88 -28.39
C ASN A 210 -2.28 12.92 -26.85
N ASN A 211 -2.12 14.09 -26.22
CA ASN A 211 -2.21 14.19 -24.76
C ASN A 211 -3.67 14.09 -24.26
N ASN A 212 -4.65 14.22 -25.14
CA ASN A 212 -6.07 14.13 -24.78
C ASN A 212 -6.49 12.70 -24.42
N ILE A 213 -5.75 11.69 -24.84
CA ILE A 213 -6.04 10.29 -24.46
C ILE A 213 -5.29 9.84 -23.21
N ARG A 214 -4.39 10.67 -22.68
CA ARG A 214 -3.52 10.35 -21.54
C ARG A 214 -4.20 10.72 -20.24
N ILE A 215 -4.34 9.74 -19.36
CA ILE A 215 -5.04 9.86 -18.07
C ILE A 215 -4.12 9.45 -16.92
N LEU A 216 -4.57 9.70 -15.69
CA LEU A 216 -3.89 9.25 -14.45
C LEU A 216 -2.41 9.65 -14.40
N TRP A 217 -2.12 10.89 -14.77
CA TRP A 217 -0.78 11.46 -14.67
C TRP A 217 -0.30 11.45 -13.22
N THR A 218 0.95 11.03 -13.00
CA THR A 218 1.62 11.06 -11.68
C THR A 218 3.11 11.23 -11.84
N GLU A 219 3.79 11.65 -10.77
CA GLU A 219 5.24 11.67 -10.67
C GLU A 219 5.80 10.54 -9.79
N ASP A 220 7.05 10.16 -10.04
CA ASP A 220 7.92 9.48 -9.07
C ASP A 220 9.00 10.48 -8.62
N PRO A 221 8.91 11.01 -7.38
CA PRO A 221 9.82 12.02 -6.87
C PRO A 221 11.24 11.48 -6.62
N TYR A 222 11.41 10.16 -6.48
CA TYR A 222 12.72 9.54 -6.21
C TYR A 222 13.51 9.34 -7.50
N HIS A 223 12.87 8.82 -8.54
CA HIS A 223 13.52 8.52 -9.82
C HIS A 223 13.40 9.62 -10.87
N ARG A 224 12.75 10.75 -10.53
CA ARG A 224 12.61 11.93 -11.41
C ARG A 224 11.96 11.59 -12.74
N LYS A 225 10.89 10.79 -12.68
CA LYS A 225 10.10 10.36 -13.83
C LYS A 225 8.65 10.76 -13.66
N PHE A 226 8.01 11.12 -14.76
CA PHE A 226 6.56 11.22 -14.84
C PHE A 226 6.00 9.95 -15.48
N TYR A 227 4.76 9.67 -15.11
CA TYR A 227 4.00 8.54 -15.58
C TYR A 227 2.61 9.01 -16.03
N TYR A 228 2.04 8.28 -16.98
CA TYR A 228 0.64 8.40 -17.36
C TYR A 228 0.15 7.07 -17.91
N VAL A 229 -1.16 6.95 -18.04
CA VAL A 229 -1.82 5.78 -18.62
C VAL A 229 -2.50 6.17 -19.93
N GLU A 230 -2.39 5.31 -20.94
CA GLU A 230 -3.26 5.35 -22.12
C GLU A 230 -4.18 4.13 -22.11
N LYS A 231 -5.46 4.36 -22.40
CA LYS A 231 -6.44 3.29 -22.62
C LYS A 231 -6.42 2.91 -24.11
N GLN A 232 -6.07 1.67 -24.40
CA GLN A 232 -6.11 1.09 -25.74
C GLN A 232 -7.52 0.57 -26.10
N ALA A 233 -7.74 0.27 -27.37
CA ALA A 233 -9.04 -0.16 -27.91
C ALA A 233 -9.59 -1.43 -27.21
N ASP A 234 -8.70 -2.36 -26.81
CA ASP A 234 -9.07 -3.66 -26.25
C ASP A 234 -9.34 -3.63 -24.73
N ASN A 235 -9.62 -2.44 -24.16
CA ASN A 235 -9.66 -2.22 -22.70
C ASN A 235 -8.35 -2.59 -21.98
N GLU A 236 -7.24 -2.60 -22.71
CA GLU A 236 -5.89 -2.66 -22.15
C GLU A 236 -5.46 -1.26 -21.73
N PHE A 237 -4.88 -1.16 -20.54
CA PHE A 237 -4.30 0.08 -20.03
C PHE A 237 -2.79 -0.06 -19.98
N ILE A 238 -2.07 0.82 -20.66
CA ILE A 238 -0.62 0.80 -20.69
C ILE A 238 -0.09 1.98 -19.88
N LEU A 239 0.73 1.68 -18.88
CA LEU A 239 1.48 2.65 -18.09
C LEU A 239 2.77 3.02 -18.81
N TYR A 240 2.92 4.31 -19.11
CA TYR A 240 4.12 4.88 -19.71
C TYR A 240 4.91 5.68 -18.69
N SER A 241 6.22 5.78 -18.92
CA SER A 241 7.14 6.60 -18.12
C SER A 241 8.03 7.45 -19.02
N PHE A 242 8.49 8.58 -18.51
CA PHE A 242 9.53 9.40 -19.14
C PHE A 242 10.21 10.29 -18.08
N PRO A 243 11.47 10.72 -18.28
CA PRO A 243 12.18 11.55 -17.31
C PRO A 243 11.61 12.98 -17.27
N TYR A 244 11.74 13.66 -16.13
CA TYR A 244 11.20 15.01 -15.91
C TYR A 244 11.58 16.00 -17.02
N GLU A 245 12.84 16.00 -17.48
CA GLU A 245 13.31 16.91 -18.54
C GLU A 245 12.56 16.75 -19.88
N SER A 246 11.91 15.61 -20.11
CA SER A 246 11.20 15.33 -21.36
C SER A 246 9.73 15.82 -21.37
N ILE A 247 9.19 16.33 -20.26
CA ILE A 247 7.77 16.70 -20.14
C ILE A 247 7.30 17.64 -21.24
N MET A 248 8.05 18.71 -21.53
CA MET A 248 7.66 19.66 -22.57
C MET A 248 7.71 19.04 -23.97
N GLN A 249 8.69 18.18 -24.25
CA GLN A 249 8.74 17.45 -25.52
C GLN A 249 7.53 16.52 -25.67
N ILE A 250 7.20 15.75 -24.64
CA ILE A 250 6.06 14.83 -24.62
C ILE A 250 4.75 15.58 -24.84
N LEU A 251 4.57 16.73 -24.17
CA LEU A 251 3.36 17.54 -24.27
C LEU A 251 3.24 18.25 -25.63
N LEU A 252 4.32 18.85 -26.14
CA LEU A 252 4.26 19.66 -27.37
C LEU A 252 4.35 18.83 -28.66
N SER A 253 5.10 17.73 -28.66
CA SER A 253 5.25 16.87 -29.85
C SER A 253 4.26 15.69 -29.88
N GLY A 254 3.61 15.39 -28.74
CA GLY A 254 2.76 14.21 -28.64
C GLY A 254 3.53 12.89 -28.65
N LYS A 255 4.87 12.92 -28.54
CA LYS A 255 5.73 11.73 -28.42
C LYS A 255 5.28 10.88 -27.24
N GLN A 256 5.31 9.57 -27.41
CA GLN A 256 4.96 8.60 -26.37
C GLN A 256 6.14 8.38 -25.41
N GLY A 257 5.85 8.11 -24.14
CA GLY A 257 6.83 7.63 -23.17
C GLY A 257 7.25 6.18 -23.44
N THR A 258 8.10 5.65 -22.56
CA THR A 258 8.49 4.24 -22.58
C THR A 258 7.43 3.40 -21.85
N PRO A 259 6.85 2.37 -22.48
CA PRO A 259 5.89 1.48 -21.81
C PRO A 259 6.59 0.73 -20.68
N VAL A 260 5.92 0.63 -19.53
CA VAL A 260 6.44 0.03 -18.30
C VAL A 260 5.63 -1.20 -17.90
N GLN A 261 4.30 -1.08 -17.92
CA GLN A 261 3.40 -2.15 -17.49
C GLN A 261 2.06 -2.08 -18.23
N THR A 262 1.49 -3.23 -18.49
CA THR A 262 0.15 -3.41 -19.07
C THR A 262 -0.82 -3.93 -18.01
N PHE A 263 -2.05 -3.43 -18.03
CA PHE A 263 -3.17 -3.91 -17.22
C PHE A 263 -4.36 -4.26 -18.11
N GLU A 264 -4.78 -5.52 -18.07
CA GLU A 264 -5.91 -6.01 -18.87
C GLU A 264 -7.22 -6.02 -18.06
N GLY A 265 -8.32 -5.61 -18.70
CA GLY A 265 -9.67 -5.86 -18.19
C GLY A 265 -10.04 -5.14 -16.89
N VAL A 266 -9.29 -4.11 -16.48
CA VAL A 266 -9.52 -3.37 -15.24
C VAL A 266 -9.89 -1.93 -15.50
N ASN A 267 -10.82 -1.37 -14.72
CA ASN A 267 -11.09 0.07 -14.76
C ASN A 267 -10.19 0.78 -13.74
N LEU A 268 -9.11 1.41 -14.21
CA LEU A 268 -8.18 2.17 -13.38
C LEU A 268 -8.82 3.48 -12.91
N ARG A 269 -8.84 3.69 -11.59
CA ARG A 269 -9.38 4.90 -10.96
C ARG A 269 -8.31 5.81 -10.39
N TYR A 270 -7.21 5.22 -9.93
CA TYR A 270 -6.13 5.95 -9.29
C TYR A 270 -4.81 5.26 -9.59
N LEU A 271 -3.76 6.07 -9.72
CA LEU A 271 -2.38 5.65 -9.86
C LEU A 271 -1.51 6.64 -9.10
N SER A 272 -0.52 6.10 -8.40
CA SER A 272 0.64 6.84 -7.93
C SER A 272 1.87 5.96 -7.97
N VAL A 273 3.03 6.59 -8.15
CA VAL A 273 4.31 5.92 -8.18
C VAL A 273 5.24 6.55 -7.15
N SER A 274 5.95 5.72 -6.39
CA SER A 274 6.98 6.16 -5.47
C SER A 274 8.12 5.16 -5.49
N ARG A 275 9.30 5.58 -5.95
CA ARG A 275 10.49 4.72 -6.04
C ARG A 275 10.20 3.41 -6.79
N ASP A 276 9.67 3.53 -8.00
CA ASP A 276 9.24 2.41 -8.85
C ASP A 276 8.11 1.52 -8.28
N ILE A 277 7.56 1.83 -7.11
CA ILE A 277 6.38 1.16 -6.57
C ILE A 277 5.12 1.87 -7.06
N ALA A 278 4.31 1.18 -7.83
CA ALA A 278 3.00 1.66 -8.25
C ALA A 278 1.92 1.23 -7.26
N VAL A 279 1.14 2.21 -6.79
CA VAL A 279 -0.10 2.01 -6.02
C VAL A 279 -1.27 2.34 -6.93
N ILE A 280 -2.07 1.32 -7.23
CA ILE A 280 -3.12 1.39 -8.25
C ILE A 280 -4.45 1.02 -7.59
N HIS A 281 -5.50 1.81 -7.86
CA HIS A 281 -6.86 1.41 -7.51
C HIS A 281 -7.67 1.11 -8.74
N THR A 282 -8.33 -0.04 -8.71
CA THR A 282 -9.21 -0.52 -9.77
C THR A 282 -10.60 -0.81 -9.22
N ILE A 283 -11.61 -0.66 -10.07
CA ILE A 283 -13.00 -1.03 -9.73
C ILE A 283 -13.46 -2.11 -10.71
N GLU A 284 -13.98 -3.19 -10.15
CA GLU A 284 -14.55 -4.31 -10.87
C GLU A 284 -15.95 -4.61 -10.30
N GLY A 285 -16.99 -4.09 -10.97
CA GLY A 285 -18.38 -4.22 -10.51
C GLY A 285 -18.62 -3.62 -9.11
N LYS A 286 -18.90 -4.48 -8.13
CA LYS A 286 -19.12 -4.10 -6.72
C LYS A 286 -17.86 -4.19 -5.85
N ASN A 287 -16.73 -4.60 -6.42
CA ASN A 287 -15.46 -4.73 -5.71
C ASN A 287 -14.50 -3.62 -6.15
N ALA A 288 -13.71 -3.13 -5.21
CA ALA A 288 -12.55 -2.31 -5.48
C ALA A 288 -11.30 -3.12 -5.13
N LYS A 289 -10.25 -2.98 -5.92
CA LYS A 289 -8.95 -3.62 -5.67
C LYS A 289 -7.88 -2.54 -5.59
N GLN A 290 -7.01 -2.64 -4.60
CA GLN A 290 -5.75 -1.91 -4.58
C GLN A 290 -4.63 -2.88 -4.95
N LEU A 291 -3.87 -2.55 -5.98
CA LEU A 291 -2.71 -3.29 -6.43
C LEU A 291 -1.47 -2.49 -6.07
N ILE A 292 -0.51 -3.13 -5.40
CA ILE A 292 0.79 -2.56 -5.06
C ILE A 292 1.83 -3.44 -5.72
N THR A 293 2.56 -2.90 -6.68
CA THR A 293 3.51 -3.64 -7.52
C THR A 293 4.79 -2.85 -7.70
N ASN A 294 5.90 -3.56 -7.86
CA ASN A 294 7.16 -2.99 -8.30
C ASN A 294 7.19 -2.98 -9.83
N LEU A 295 7.47 -1.83 -10.45
CA LEU A 295 7.44 -1.63 -11.90
C LEU A 295 8.67 -2.21 -12.62
N TYR A 296 9.80 -2.37 -11.94
CA TYR A 296 11.06 -2.86 -12.54
C TYR A 296 11.67 -4.07 -11.80
N GLY A 297 10.95 -4.62 -10.81
CA GLY A 297 11.40 -5.78 -10.05
C GLY A 297 11.46 -7.05 -10.88
N GLN A 298 12.47 -7.89 -10.64
CA GLN A 298 12.52 -9.26 -11.19
C GLN A 298 11.37 -10.14 -10.66
N SER A 299 10.84 -9.81 -9.47
CA SER A 299 9.69 -10.48 -8.91
C SER A 299 8.39 -9.96 -9.51
N SER A 300 7.54 -10.85 -10.01
CA SER A 300 6.12 -10.56 -10.31
C SER A 300 5.28 -10.35 -9.04
N LEU A 301 5.91 -10.03 -7.91
CA LEU A 301 5.24 -9.89 -6.63
C LEU A 301 4.32 -8.67 -6.70
N THR A 302 3.02 -8.92 -6.59
CA THR A 302 1.98 -7.91 -6.49
C THR A 302 1.19 -8.17 -5.23
N ILE A 303 1.02 -7.15 -4.40
CA ILE A 303 0.13 -7.20 -3.25
C ILE A 303 -1.24 -6.72 -3.71
N THR A 304 -2.24 -7.58 -3.59
CA THR A 304 -3.62 -7.27 -3.98
C THR A 304 -4.51 -7.19 -2.75
N CYS A 305 -5.19 -6.05 -2.62
CA CYS A 305 -6.08 -5.73 -1.52
C CYS A 305 -7.51 -5.62 -2.03
N ASN A 306 -8.34 -6.61 -1.73
CA ASN A 306 -9.74 -6.66 -2.16
C ASN A 306 -10.65 -5.94 -1.16
N MET A 307 -11.57 -5.13 -1.67
CA MET A 307 -12.48 -4.33 -0.87
C MET A 307 -13.88 -4.28 -1.50
N ARG A 308 -14.90 -3.98 -0.69
CA ARG A 308 -16.23 -3.66 -1.21
C ARG A 308 -16.28 -2.22 -1.69
N LYS A 309 -16.88 -1.95 -2.85
CA LYS A 309 -17.02 -0.60 -3.44
C LYS A 309 -17.70 0.40 -2.49
N SER A 310 -18.66 -0.03 -1.68
CA SER A 310 -19.31 0.83 -0.66
C SER A 310 -18.39 1.24 0.51
N VAL A 311 -17.25 0.57 0.65
CA VAL A 311 -16.20 0.89 1.64
C VAL A 311 -15.05 1.65 0.99
N SER A 312 -15.04 1.76 -0.35
CA SER A 312 -14.04 2.57 -1.06
C SER A 312 -14.14 4.01 -0.60
N SER A 313 -13.07 4.48 0.03
CA SER A 313 -12.91 5.89 0.31
C SER A 313 -12.65 6.64 -1.00
N ASN A 314 -12.98 7.94 -1.09
CA ASN A 314 -12.55 8.75 -2.22
C ASN A 314 -11.05 9.00 -2.04
N LEU A 315 -10.25 8.01 -2.45
CA LEU A 315 -8.82 8.17 -2.46
C LEU A 315 -8.45 9.19 -3.54
N SER A 316 -7.79 10.25 -3.10
CA SER A 316 -7.33 11.35 -3.94
C SER A 316 -5.81 11.38 -4.05
N GLY A 317 -5.11 10.66 -3.18
CA GLY A 317 -3.65 10.56 -3.17
C GLY A 317 -3.14 9.38 -2.33
N ALA A 318 -2.06 8.73 -2.74
CA ALA A 318 -1.30 7.76 -1.96
C ALA A 318 0.16 7.79 -2.39
N ILE A 319 1.08 7.89 -1.45
CA ILE A 319 2.52 7.97 -1.66
C ILE A 319 3.18 7.07 -0.62
N VAL A 320 4.32 6.49 -0.97
CA VAL A 320 5.14 5.70 -0.03
C VAL A 320 6.44 6.44 0.24
N LEU A 321 6.72 6.70 1.51
CA LEU A 321 8.02 7.19 1.97
C LEU A 321 8.96 6.02 2.21
N PHE A 322 10.24 6.19 1.90
CA PHE A 322 11.25 5.16 2.06
C PHE A 322 12.49 5.67 2.80
N ASP A 323 13.23 4.76 3.41
CA ASP A 323 14.63 4.89 3.84
C ASP A 323 15.01 6.28 4.43
N ASP A 324 15.80 7.08 3.70
CA ASP A 324 16.37 8.34 4.18
C ASP A 324 15.31 9.39 4.50
N GLU A 325 14.29 9.54 3.65
CA GLU A 325 13.18 10.46 3.87
C GLU A 325 12.34 10.02 5.07
N LEU A 326 12.14 8.71 5.25
CA LEU A 326 11.48 8.17 6.43
C LEU A 326 12.30 8.43 7.70
N CYS A 327 13.62 8.22 7.64
CA CYS A 327 14.51 8.50 8.77
C CYS A 327 14.52 9.98 9.14
N ALA A 328 14.60 10.88 8.16
CA ALA A 328 14.53 12.32 8.40
C ALA A 328 13.22 12.71 9.09
N LEU A 329 12.11 12.06 8.72
CA LEU A 329 10.82 12.25 9.37
C LEU A 329 10.81 11.71 10.81
N GLN A 330 11.41 10.56 11.07
CA GLN A 330 11.53 9.97 12.41
C GLN A 330 12.36 10.85 13.35
N GLU A 331 13.55 11.27 12.89
CA GLU A 331 14.49 12.10 13.65
C GLU A 331 13.86 13.45 14.01
N ALA A 332 13.10 14.06 13.09
CA ALA A 332 12.38 15.30 13.34
C ALA A 332 11.21 15.16 14.33
N ASN A 333 10.79 13.94 14.64
CA ASN A 333 9.79 13.63 15.66
C ASN A 333 10.42 12.99 16.92
N ASP A 334 11.71 13.27 17.17
CA ASP A 334 12.49 12.80 18.32
C ASP A 334 12.58 11.26 18.43
N ASN A 335 12.44 10.54 17.32
CA ASN A 335 12.64 9.10 17.26
C ASN A 335 14.01 8.76 16.65
N ASN A 336 14.69 7.77 17.20
CA ASN A 336 15.95 7.29 16.64
C ASN A 336 15.69 6.51 15.35
N CYS A 337 16.30 6.93 14.25
CA CYS A 337 16.36 6.13 13.02
C CYS A 337 17.77 5.58 12.81
N THR A 338 17.87 4.31 12.44
CA THR A 338 19.10 3.76 11.86
C THR A 338 18.91 3.65 10.36
N LYS A 339 19.60 4.49 9.58
CA LYS A 339 19.59 4.41 8.11
C LYS A 339 20.03 3.01 7.67
N MET A 340 19.17 2.27 6.97
CA MET A 340 19.58 0.99 6.38
C MET A 340 20.43 1.25 5.14
N ASN A 341 21.75 1.25 5.28
CA ASN A 341 22.68 1.45 4.15
C ASN A 341 22.77 0.27 3.16
N LYS A 342 21.86 -0.72 3.21
CA LYS A 342 21.92 -1.89 2.32
C LYS A 342 20.52 -2.36 1.96
N SER A 343 20.30 -2.54 0.64
CA SER A 343 19.18 -3.33 0.15
C SER A 343 19.19 -4.69 0.84
N ILE A 344 18.00 -5.22 1.12
CA ILE A 344 17.84 -6.60 1.59
C ILE A 344 18.29 -7.51 0.43
N ILE A 345 19.61 -7.72 0.27
CA ILE A 345 20.16 -8.73 -0.63
C ILE A 345 19.92 -10.07 0.05
N ASP A 346 18.74 -10.65 -0.19
CA ASP A 346 18.32 -12.07 -0.24
C ASP A 346 19.06 -13.17 0.55
N LYS A 347 19.87 -12.86 1.56
CA LYS A 347 20.68 -13.85 2.28
C LYS A 347 19.94 -14.54 3.43
N GLN A 348 18.76 -14.07 3.84
CA GLN A 348 18.02 -14.69 4.97
C GLN A 348 16.61 -15.18 4.65
N TYR A 349 16.17 -15.14 3.39
CA TYR A 349 14.90 -15.74 2.99
C TYR A 349 15.09 -16.82 1.94
N GLN A 350 15.98 -17.78 2.21
CA GLN A 350 15.81 -19.12 1.63
C GLN A 350 14.55 -19.73 2.24
N VAL A 351 13.39 -19.37 1.70
CA VAL A 351 12.27 -20.30 1.71
C VAL A 351 12.76 -21.44 0.85
N SER A 352 13.08 -22.56 1.49
CA SER A 352 13.38 -23.82 0.84
C SER A 352 12.22 -24.20 -0.06
N SER A 353 12.20 -23.68 -1.30
CA SER A 353 11.50 -24.29 -2.40
C SER A 353 12.22 -25.62 -2.62
N LEU A 354 11.70 -26.66 -2.00
CA LEU A 354 12.12 -28.03 -2.21
C LEU A 354 11.85 -28.36 -3.70
N HIS A 355 12.79 -28.02 -4.57
CA HIS A 355 12.85 -28.55 -5.93
C HIS A 355 13.21 -30.02 -5.78
N ILE A 356 12.19 -30.87 -5.66
CA ILE A 356 12.33 -32.32 -5.75
C ILE A 356 12.75 -32.60 -7.21
N PRO A 357 13.99 -33.02 -7.49
CA PRO A 357 14.38 -33.38 -8.85
C PRO A 357 13.77 -34.76 -9.13
N PHE A 358 12.68 -34.80 -9.89
CA PHE A 358 12.19 -36.04 -10.50
C PHE A 358 13.23 -36.53 -11.52
N ARG A 359 14.17 -37.38 -11.08
CA ARG A 359 14.91 -38.26 -11.98
C ARG A 359 14.87 -39.68 -11.44
N TYR A 360 13.83 -40.39 -11.85
CA TYR A 360 13.72 -41.84 -11.72
C TYR A 360 14.85 -42.52 -12.49
N THR A 361 15.77 -43.18 -11.80
CA THR A 361 16.62 -44.23 -12.38
C THR A 361 16.16 -45.58 -11.82
N HIS A 362 15.33 -46.26 -12.62
CA HIS A 362 14.48 -47.37 -12.21
C HIS A 362 15.16 -48.75 -12.11
N LYS A 363 16.48 -48.85 -11.87
CA LYS A 363 17.20 -50.13 -12.05
C LYS A 363 17.82 -50.82 -10.83
N ASN A 364 17.88 -50.20 -9.65
CA ASN A 364 18.52 -50.85 -8.48
C ASN A 364 17.57 -51.27 -7.34
N LEU A 365 16.26 -51.11 -7.48
CA LEU A 365 15.29 -51.52 -6.45
C LEU A 365 14.98 -53.03 -6.44
N PHE A 366 15.25 -53.76 -7.53
CA PHE A 366 14.88 -55.17 -7.63
C PHE A 366 15.77 -56.10 -6.79
N ASN A 367 17.06 -55.75 -6.60
CA ASN A 367 17.97 -56.60 -5.82
C ASN A 367 17.81 -56.43 -4.31
N TYR A 368 17.09 -55.41 -3.83
CA TYR A 368 16.83 -55.24 -2.39
C TYR A 368 15.61 -56.06 -1.91
N TRP A 369 14.72 -56.46 -2.83
CA TRP A 369 13.46 -57.13 -2.49
C TRP A 369 13.64 -58.59 -2.07
N VAL A 370 14.68 -59.29 -2.55
CA VAL A 370 14.84 -60.73 -2.30
C VAL A 370 15.35 -61.04 -0.88
N ASN A 371 15.98 -60.09 -0.19
CA ASN A 371 16.53 -60.35 1.15
C ASN A 371 15.64 -59.92 2.33
N LEU A 372 14.40 -59.47 2.09
CA LEU A 372 13.49 -59.04 3.16
C LEU A 372 12.51 -60.12 3.67
N GLN A 373 12.65 -61.38 3.23
CA GLN A 373 11.68 -62.43 3.54
C GLN A 373 11.79 -63.03 4.96
N SER A 374 12.74 -62.60 5.80
CA SER A 374 12.87 -63.08 7.19
C SER A 374 12.33 -62.12 8.27
N TRP A 375 11.77 -60.97 7.91
CA TRP A 375 11.25 -59.97 8.87
C TRP A 375 9.71 -59.95 8.91
N SER A 376 9.03 -61.10 8.78
CA SER A 376 7.65 -61.10 8.27
C SER A 376 6.49 -60.89 9.27
N MET A 377 6.71 -60.73 10.59
CA MET A 377 5.58 -60.46 11.50
C MET A 377 5.81 -59.30 12.48
N HIS A 378 6.99 -59.19 13.07
CA HIS A 378 7.27 -58.13 14.05
C HIS A 378 7.33 -56.74 13.39
N SER A 379 7.94 -56.64 12.20
CA SER A 379 8.07 -55.37 11.47
C SER A 379 6.70 -54.80 11.07
N LEU A 380 5.78 -55.65 10.62
CA LEU A 380 4.40 -55.24 10.27
C LEU A 380 3.63 -54.75 11.48
N PHE A 381 3.75 -55.43 12.63
CA PHE A 381 3.08 -55.02 13.87
C PHE A 381 3.57 -53.66 14.37
N TYR A 382 4.89 -53.44 14.42
CA TYR A 382 5.45 -52.14 14.80
C TYR A 382 5.10 -51.04 13.78
N GLY A 383 5.14 -51.34 12.48
CA GLY A 383 4.74 -50.41 11.43
C GLY A 383 3.28 -49.97 11.55
N PHE A 384 2.38 -50.90 11.88
CA PHE A 384 0.96 -50.60 12.09
C PHE A 384 0.72 -49.71 13.32
N ILE A 385 1.41 -49.97 14.44
CA ILE A 385 1.33 -49.13 15.64
C ILE A 385 1.80 -47.70 15.35
N VAL A 386 2.94 -47.55 14.65
CA VAL A 386 3.47 -46.22 14.29
C VAL A 386 2.50 -45.47 13.39
N LEU A 387 1.88 -46.15 12.41
CA LEU A 387 0.88 -45.55 11.53
C LEU A 387 -0.34 -45.02 12.30
N ILE A 388 -0.86 -45.80 13.25
CA ILE A 388 -1.99 -45.39 14.10
C ILE A 388 -1.62 -44.16 14.93
N LEU A 389 -0.45 -44.15 15.55
CA LEU A 389 0.02 -43.00 16.35
C LEU A 389 0.14 -41.73 15.50
N LEU A 390 0.61 -41.86 14.25
CA LEU A 390 0.76 -40.76 13.32
C LEU A 390 -0.60 -40.19 12.87
N LEU A 391 -1.58 -41.08 12.60
CA LEU A 391 -2.96 -40.68 12.31
C LEU A 391 -3.63 -39.98 13.50
N LEU A 392 -3.40 -40.47 14.72
CA LEU A 392 -3.91 -39.86 15.95
C LEU A 392 -3.34 -38.45 16.18
N LEU A 393 -2.04 -38.25 15.93
CA LEU A 393 -1.39 -36.94 16.00
C LEU A 393 -1.98 -35.95 14.99
N ILE A 394 -2.21 -36.39 13.74
CA ILE A 394 -2.84 -35.56 12.71
C ILE A 394 -4.27 -35.18 13.11
N LEU A 395 -5.05 -36.13 13.66
CA LEU A 395 -6.41 -35.88 14.14
C LEU A 395 -6.42 -34.86 15.29
N ILE A 396 -5.49 -34.98 16.25
CA ILE A 396 -5.35 -34.04 17.37
C ILE A 396 -4.98 -32.63 16.86
N GLN A 397 -4.04 -32.53 15.91
CA GLN A 397 -3.70 -31.24 15.29
C GLN A 397 -4.89 -30.61 14.57
N LEU A 398 -5.68 -31.40 13.83
CA LEU A 398 -6.91 -30.93 13.20
C LEU A 398 -7.94 -30.44 14.22
N LEU A 399 -8.13 -31.18 15.33
CA LEU A 399 -9.04 -30.78 16.42
C LEU A 399 -8.59 -29.48 17.10
N ILE A 400 -7.30 -29.30 17.38
CA ILE A 400 -6.76 -28.06 17.94
C ILE A 400 -6.97 -26.90 16.98
N CYS A 401 -6.73 -27.10 15.68
CA CYS A 401 -6.93 -26.08 14.65
C CYS A 401 -8.41 -25.67 14.53
N LEU A 402 -9.33 -26.64 14.55
CA LEU A 402 -10.78 -26.40 14.56
C LEU A 402 -11.23 -25.69 15.84
N TYR A 403 -10.68 -26.07 17.00
CA TYR A 403 -10.98 -25.40 18.28
C TYR A 403 -10.51 -23.95 18.28
N TRP A 404 -9.29 -23.69 17.81
CA TRP A 404 -8.75 -22.32 17.67
C TRP A 404 -9.58 -21.49 16.69
N HIS A 405 -9.93 -22.05 15.54
CA HIS A 405 -10.79 -21.37 14.57
C HIS A 405 -12.17 -21.05 15.18
N ARG A 406 -12.77 -22.00 15.91
CA ARG A 406 -14.06 -21.77 16.58
C ARG A 406 -13.97 -20.70 17.65
N SER A 407 -12.94 -20.72 18.49
CA SER A 407 -12.67 -19.70 19.52
C SER A 407 -12.52 -18.30 18.91
N MET A 408 -11.79 -18.17 17.80
CA MET A 408 -11.66 -16.92 17.05
C MET A 408 -13.01 -16.43 16.50
N VAL A 409 -13.82 -17.34 15.94
CA VAL A 409 -15.15 -17.01 15.42
C VAL A 409 -16.08 -16.57 16.56
N GLU A 410 -16.08 -17.26 17.70
CA GLU A 410 -16.83 -16.89 18.89
C GLU A 410 -16.37 -15.53 19.46
N GLN A 411 -15.06 -15.24 19.48
CA GLN A 411 -14.55 -13.92 19.86
C GLN A 411 -15.01 -12.83 18.88
N SER A 412 -14.97 -13.09 17.56
CA SER A 412 -15.44 -12.12 16.57
C SER A 412 -16.97 -11.87 16.66
N LEU A 413 -17.77 -12.89 16.95
CA LEU A 413 -19.22 -12.78 17.10
C LEU A 413 -19.64 -12.15 18.45
N THR A 414 -18.88 -12.37 19.52
CA THR A 414 -19.13 -11.72 20.81
C THR A 414 -18.72 -10.25 20.82
N ILE A 415 -17.71 -9.86 20.04
CA ILE A 415 -17.33 -8.46 19.84
C ILE A 415 -18.43 -7.69 19.08
N ASP A 416 -19.09 -8.31 18.10
CA ASP A 416 -20.20 -7.67 17.36
C ASP A 416 -21.48 -7.48 18.20
N ASN A 417 -21.70 -8.27 19.26
CA ASN A 417 -22.85 -8.13 20.17
C ASN A 417 -22.57 -7.30 21.45
N CYS A 418 -21.39 -6.69 21.60
CA CYS A 418 -21.07 -5.83 22.74
C CYS A 418 -21.20 -4.32 22.46
N SER A 419 -22.04 -3.91 21.52
CA SER A 419 -22.63 -2.56 21.60
C SER A 419 -23.81 -2.59 22.56
N LEU A 420 -23.48 -2.74 23.86
CA LEU A 420 -24.32 -2.30 24.96
C LEU A 420 -24.78 -0.88 24.63
N VAL A 421 -26.06 -0.77 24.28
CA VAL A 421 -26.79 0.48 24.17
C VAL A 421 -26.72 1.12 25.57
N TYR A 422 -25.74 2.01 25.76
CA TYR A 422 -25.72 2.90 26.90
C TYR A 422 -26.90 3.87 26.72
N TYR A 423 -28.01 3.53 27.38
CA TYR A 423 -29.06 4.48 27.71
C TYR A 423 -28.39 5.67 28.41
N TYR A 424 -28.34 6.82 27.76
CA TYR A 424 -28.02 8.07 28.46
C TYR A 424 -29.13 8.33 29.49
N PRO A 425 -28.80 8.53 30.78
CA PRO A 425 -29.80 8.80 31.78
C PRO A 425 -30.44 10.17 31.51
N THR A 426 -31.76 10.19 31.52
CA THR A 426 -32.58 11.40 31.59
C THR A 426 -32.07 12.29 32.73
N LEU A 427 -31.75 13.53 32.40
CA LEU A 427 -31.54 14.62 33.34
C LEU A 427 -32.80 14.75 34.21
N SER A 428 -32.81 14.13 35.38
CA SER A 428 -33.76 14.46 36.43
C SER A 428 -33.25 15.66 37.19
N SER A 429 -34.12 16.68 37.22
CA SER A 429 -34.24 17.76 38.19
C SER A 429 -33.44 17.59 39.49
N ASP A 430 -32.40 18.40 39.65
CA ASP A 430 -31.98 18.96 40.94
C ASP A 430 -31.12 20.21 40.66
N PHE A 431 -31.78 21.26 40.17
CA PHE A 431 -31.30 22.62 40.40
C PHE A 431 -32.46 23.42 41.00
N THR A 432 -32.60 23.24 42.31
CA THR A 432 -33.27 24.16 43.21
C THR A 432 -32.35 25.37 43.41
N ILE A 433 -32.78 26.54 42.93
CA ILE A 433 -32.32 27.82 43.46
C ILE A 433 -33.43 28.31 44.38
N GLN A 434 -33.21 28.15 45.68
CA GLN A 434 -33.85 28.90 46.77
C GLN A 434 -33.05 30.22 46.96
N PHE A 435 -33.59 31.40 47.26
CA PHE A 435 -34.92 31.85 47.67
C PHE A 435 -35.35 33.07 46.84
#